data_AF-A0A7M5WTZ9-F1
#
_entry.id   AF-A0A7M5WTZ9-F1
#
_cell.length_a   1.000
_cell.length_b   1.000
_cell.length_c   1.000
_cell.angle_alpha   90.00
_cell.angle_beta   90.00
_cell.angle_gamma   90.00
#
_symmetry.space_group_name_H-M   'P 1'
#
loop_
_entity.id
_entity.type
_entity.pdbx_description
1 polymer ?
#
loop_
_entity_poly.entity_id
_entity_poly.type
_entity_poly.pdbx_seq_one_letter_code
_entity_poly.pdbx_strand_id
1 'polypeptide(L)'
;MSDRGKNPAKKKGRRLHFVTYSQLDANIFPTRKSFGTMLHREMDRGDSKAKVKYWACCMERHTDGGFHYHCVILMSDVKKWASIPDRIQDIYGIRVHFSDGRQEHESDYNTAYKYITKEDTDVYHSDDHPNLEDAKSPKTKHAMAANKRRHSSSTSLKFGESSASTSRNFKRPKLTEREVGNFILKHNIKTYTELLAVADEREEAGENDLSDFVWKRKEDWLRGCIKKAWDKSRAREEVAAIKKHDRLDLLIEAKTQTVCVCEGVWLKMAKEVLELNGIDEKEFAQAVYTNLELGRGKFRNVILVGGTNRAKTFLLKPMRLIYERFLFENPAGHKFGWGGCKDKTVFLLQDFRWNLELIKWSDFLLLLDEDETVKLPAPRNLYSEDIVIKNQISIFATSVAEIQQKMPYNNREHDRVREENKMMRSRWRVFRFDHEFAQEDQIKVQPCPHCFARLILQS
;
A
#
# COMPACT_ATOMS: atom_id res chain seq x y z
N MET A 1 30.03 -56.99 -4.64
CA MET A 1 30.31 -55.67 -5.24
C MET A 1 29.03 -55.18 -5.92
N SER A 2 28.35 -54.19 -5.34
CA SER A 2 27.07 -53.69 -5.87
C SER A 2 27.25 -52.40 -6.69
N ASP A 3 26.47 -52.30 -7.77
CA ASP A 3 26.62 -51.29 -8.80
C ASP A 3 26.29 -49.88 -8.28
N ARG A 4 27.32 -49.01 -8.22
CA ARG A 4 27.15 -47.62 -7.81
C ARG A 4 26.67 -46.81 -9.01
N GLY A 5 25.35 -46.72 -9.19
CA GLY A 5 24.72 -45.76 -10.10
C GLY A 5 25.25 -44.33 -9.87
N LYS A 6 26.17 -43.88 -10.73
CA LYS A 6 26.90 -42.61 -10.57
C LYS A 6 25.98 -41.43 -10.87
N ASN A 7 25.33 -40.91 -9.83
CA ASN A 7 24.43 -39.77 -9.93
C ASN A 7 25.16 -38.54 -10.54
N PRO A 8 24.74 -38.04 -11.73
CA PRO A 8 25.46 -37.02 -12.49
C PRO A 8 25.47 -35.65 -11.79
N ALA A 9 24.56 -35.44 -10.83
CA ALA A 9 24.46 -34.20 -10.08
C ALA A 9 25.68 -33.94 -9.16
N LYS A 10 26.37 -34.99 -8.67
CA LYS A 10 27.61 -34.87 -7.89
C LYS A 10 28.74 -34.15 -8.63
N LYS A 11 28.79 -34.24 -9.96
CA LYS A 11 29.89 -33.66 -10.78
C LYS A 11 29.72 -32.17 -11.10
N LYS A 12 28.49 -31.64 -11.05
CA LYS A 12 28.22 -30.21 -11.27
C LYS A 12 28.37 -29.47 -9.94
N GLY A 13 29.26 -28.49 -9.88
CA GLY A 13 29.36 -27.63 -8.72
C GLY A 13 28.11 -26.75 -8.57
N ARG A 14 27.81 -26.31 -7.35
CA ARG A 14 26.73 -25.36 -7.04
C ARG A 14 27.24 -24.29 -6.07
N ARG A 15 26.51 -23.18 -5.94
CA ARG A 15 26.74 -22.18 -4.89
C ARG A 15 25.89 -22.42 -3.65
N LEU A 16 24.77 -23.14 -3.81
CA LEU A 16 23.80 -23.41 -2.77
C LEU A 16 23.76 -24.92 -2.55
N HIS A 17 23.84 -25.33 -1.28
CA HIS A 17 23.79 -26.73 -0.88
C HIS A 17 22.78 -26.90 0.25
N PHE A 18 21.92 -27.92 0.15
CA PHE A 18 21.15 -28.43 1.28
C PHE A 18 21.81 -29.72 1.74
N VAL A 19 22.02 -29.85 3.04
CA VAL A 19 22.61 -31.02 3.68
C VAL A 19 21.66 -31.49 4.77
N THR A 20 21.29 -32.76 4.72
CA THR A 20 20.50 -33.43 5.76
C THR A 20 21.36 -34.46 6.47
N TYR A 21 21.35 -34.45 7.81
CA TYR A 21 21.80 -35.56 8.62
C TYR A 21 20.58 -36.21 9.27
N SER A 22 20.30 -37.45 8.87
CA SER A 22 19.17 -38.24 9.36
C SER A 22 19.58 -39.12 10.53
N GLN A 23 18.64 -39.40 11.44
CA GLN A 23 18.87 -40.16 12.68
C GLN A 23 20.05 -39.60 13.49
N LEU A 24 19.88 -38.38 13.99
CA LEU A 24 20.86 -37.64 14.78
C LEU A 24 21.38 -38.45 15.98
N ASP A 25 22.69 -38.70 16.02
CA ASP A 25 23.40 -39.09 17.24
C ASP A 25 23.83 -37.84 18.00
N ALA A 26 23.12 -37.57 19.11
CA ALA A 26 23.37 -36.43 19.98
C ALA A 26 24.73 -36.48 20.69
N ASN A 27 25.41 -37.64 20.73
CA ASN A 27 26.75 -37.76 21.30
C ASN A 27 27.84 -37.16 20.38
N ILE A 28 27.60 -37.13 19.06
CA ILE A 28 28.56 -36.65 18.07
C ILE A 28 28.33 -35.16 17.77
N PHE A 29 27.08 -34.75 17.59
CA PHE A 29 26.70 -33.35 17.36
C PHE A 29 25.51 -32.96 18.25
N PRO A 30 25.73 -32.55 19.51
CA PRO A 30 24.65 -32.25 20.45
C PRO A 30 23.86 -30.98 20.14
N THR A 31 24.34 -30.13 19.22
CA THR A 31 23.71 -28.85 18.89
C THR A 31 23.72 -28.53 17.40
N ARG A 32 22.71 -27.78 16.95
CA ARG A 32 22.64 -27.20 15.58
C ARG A 32 23.90 -26.41 15.23
N LYS A 33 24.45 -25.66 16.21
CA LYS A 33 25.74 -24.97 16.10
C LYS A 33 26.87 -25.93 15.77
N SER A 34 27.04 -27.00 16.55
CA SER A 34 28.14 -27.96 16.36
C SER A 34 28.12 -28.63 14.97
N PHE A 35 26.93 -29.02 14.48
CA PHE A 35 26.77 -29.62 13.16
C PHE A 35 27.04 -28.62 12.03
N GLY A 36 26.45 -27.42 12.10
CA GLY A 36 26.66 -26.37 11.11
C GLY A 36 28.10 -25.83 11.06
N THR A 37 28.77 -25.71 12.21
CA THR A 37 30.20 -25.35 12.28
C THR A 37 31.10 -26.44 11.67
N MET A 38 30.76 -27.72 11.87
CA MET A 38 31.46 -28.82 11.17
C MET A 38 31.29 -28.72 9.65
N LEU A 39 30.05 -28.53 9.18
CA LEU A 39 29.78 -28.38 7.76
C LEU A 39 30.49 -27.17 7.17
N HIS A 40 30.51 -26.03 7.87
CA HIS A 40 31.30 -24.87 7.48
C HIS A 40 32.78 -25.23 7.30
N ARG A 41 33.40 -25.86 8.31
CA ARG A 41 34.82 -26.26 8.28
C ARG A 41 35.13 -27.19 7.10
N GLU A 42 34.30 -28.19 6.86
CA GLU A 42 34.51 -29.15 5.78
C GLU A 42 34.13 -28.59 4.40
N MET A 43 33.22 -27.64 4.31
CA MET A 43 32.95 -26.90 3.08
C MET A 43 34.07 -25.91 2.74
N ASP A 44 34.84 -25.41 3.72
CA ASP A 44 35.93 -24.45 3.49
C ASP A 44 37.34 -25.05 3.40
N ARG A 45 37.47 -26.34 3.72
CA ARG A 45 38.72 -27.09 3.70
C ARG A 45 39.41 -27.09 2.33
N GLY A 46 40.73 -26.90 2.35
CA GLY A 46 41.60 -26.84 1.16
C GLY A 46 41.59 -25.48 0.45
N ASP A 47 42.45 -25.35 -0.58
CA ASP A 47 42.80 -24.08 -1.24
C ASP A 47 41.77 -23.58 -2.26
N SER A 48 40.51 -23.96 -2.05
CA SER A 48 39.38 -23.52 -2.88
C SER A 48 39.07 -22.05 -2.62
N LYS A 49 39.10 -21.23 -3.69
CA LYS A 49 38.64 -19.83 -3.65
C LYS A 49 37.14 -19.68 -3.29
N ALA A 50 36.35 -20.74 -3.48
CA ALA A 50 34.97 -20.81 -3.00
C ALA A 50 34.94 -21.13 -1.50
N LYS A 51 34.47 -20.15 -0.72
CA LYS A 51 34.34 -20.15 0.75
C LYS A 51 32.88 -19.99 1.15
N VAL A 52 32.49 -20.47 2.32
CA VAL A 52 31.13 -20.31 2.84
C VAL A 52 30.89 -18.83 3.11
N LYS A 53 29.75 -18.34 2.63
CA LYS A 53 29.28 -16.98 2.86
C LYS A 53 28.33 -16.95 4.04
N TYR A 54 27.29 -17.79 4.02
CA TYR A 54 26.29 -17.92 5.08
C TYR A 54 25.87 -19.38 5.23
N TRP A 55 25.47 -19.78 6.44
CA TRP A 55 24.74 -21.02 6.66
C TRP A 55 23.69 -20.87 7.76
N ALA A 56 22.68 -21.71 7.71
CA ALA A 56 21.71 -21.89 8.80
C ALA A 56 21.43 -23.38 9.01
N CYS A 57 21.20 -23.78 10.25
CA CYS A 57 20.91 -25.15 10.65
C CYS A 57 19.68 -25.20 11.56
N CYS A 58 18.71 -26.04 11.21
CA CYS A 58 17.55 -26.34 12.01
C CYS A 58 17.49 -27.85 12.36
N MET A 59 16.59 -28.19 13.27
CA MET A 59 16.31 -29.54 13.74
C MET A 59 14.83 -29.88 13.51
N GLU A 60 14.57 -30.90 12.70
CA GLU A 60 13.22 -31.38 12.38
C GLU A 60 13.00 -32.74 13.06
N ARG A 61 11.77 -33.00 13.53
CA ARG A 61 11.43 -34.31 14.13
C ARG A 61 10.99 -35.27 13.04
N HIS A 62 11.62 -36.44 12.95
CA HIS A 62 11.28 -37.41 11.92
C HIS A 62 9.96 -38.14 12.24
N THR A 63 9.18 -38.48 11.22
CA THR A 63 7.89 -39.19 11.37
C THR A 63 8.05 -40.55 12.03
N ASP A 64 9.17 -41.22 11.77
CA ASP A 64 9.43 -42.59 12.22
C ASP A 64 10.20 -42.61 13.56
N GLY A 65 10.29 -41.47 14.24
CA GLY A 65 11.07 -41.27 15.45
C GLY A 65 12.49 -40.74 15.19
N GLY A 66 13.02 -39.99 16.16
CA GLY A 66 14.33 -39.33 16.08
C GLY A 66 14.28 -37.90 15.54
N PHE A 67 15.47 -37.30 15.38
CA PHE A 67 15.67 -35.94 14.90
C PHE A 67 16.57 -35.91 13.67
N HIS A 68 16.32 -34.96 12.78
CA HIS A 68 17.12 -34.64 11.60
C HIS A 68 17.72 -33.25 11.76
N TYR A 69 18.99 -33.07 11.40
CA TYR A 69 19.50 -31.73 11.11
C TYR A 69 19.38 -31.43 9.63
N HIS A 70 18.73 -30.31 9.29
CA HIS A 70 18.74 -29.74 7.96
C HIS A 70 19.58 -28.46 7.97
N CYS A 71 20.57 -28.38 7.09
CA CYS A 71 21.45 -27.24 6.95
C CYS A 71 21.44 -26.72 5.51
N VAL A 72 21.35 -25.40 5.35
CA VAL A 72 21.52 -24.69 4.09
C VAL A 72 22.85 -23.95 4.12
N ILE A 73 23.62 -24.04 3.03
CA ILE A 73 24.94 -23.42 2.93
C ILE A 73 25.03 -22.66 1.61
N LEU A 74 25.33 -21.36 1.68
CA LEU A 74 25.65 -20.52 0.55
C LEU A 74 27.16 -20.31 0.46
N MET A 75 27.73 -20.61 -0.70
CA MET A 75 29.12 -20.38 -1.05
C MET A 75 29.30 -19.05 -1.79
N SER A 76 30.46 -18.41 -1.61
CA SER A 76 30.88 -17.24 -2.38
C SER A 76 30.85 -17.52 -3.89
N ASP A 77 31.35 -18.68 -4.31
CA ASP A 77 31.40 -19.15 -5.69
C ASP A 77 31.09 -20.67 -5.80
N VAL A 78 31.01 -21.20 -7.02
CA VAL A 78 30.56 -22.55 -7.36
C VAL A 78 31.52 -23.62 -6.80
N LYS A 79 31.07 -24.43 -5.83
CA LYS A 79 31.85 -25.53 -5.25
C LYS A 79 31.32 -26.91 -5.65
N LYS A 80 32.23 -27.84 -5.95
CA LYS A 80 31.94 -29.27 -6.14
C LYS A 80 31.93 -29.96 -4.77
N TRP A 81 30.89 -30.74 -4.50
CA TRP A 81 30.66 -31.35 -3.19
C TRP A 81 30.81 -32.88 -3.18
N ALA A 82 31.11 -33.52 -4.32
CA ALA A 82 31.09 -34.98 -4.49
C ALA A 82 31.86 -35.77 -3.42
N SER A 83 33.03 -35.27 -2.98
CA SER A 83 33.93 -35.91 -2.01
C SER A 83 33.72 -35.44 -0.56
N ILE A 84 32.78 -34.52 -0.32
CA ILE A 84 32.51 -33.95 1.01
C ILE A 84 31.72 -34.95 1.89
N PRO A 85 30.65 -35.64 1.41
CA PRO A 85 29.96 -36.67 2.19
C PRO A 85 30.88 -37.81 2.62
N ASP A 86 31.70 -38.32 1.68
CA ASP A 86 32.60 -39.45 1.93
C ASP A 86 33.64 -39.06 3.00
N ARG A 87 34.23 -37.86 2.91
CA ARG A 87 35.16 -37.35 3.92
C ARG A 87 34.52 -37.08 5.29
N ILE A 88 33.26 -36.63 5.33
CA ILE A 88 32.53 -36.46 6.59
C ILE A 88 32.31 -37.82 7.27
N GLN A 89 31.97 -38.85 6.49
CA GLN A 89 31.86 -40.24 6.97
C GLN A 89 33.19 -40.77 7.50
N ASP A 90 34.31 -40.51 6.82
CA ASP A 90 35.65 -40.98 7.21
C ASP A 90 36.16 -40.31 8.50
N ILE A 91 35.83 -39.03 8.73
CA ILE A 91 36.37 -38.24 9.86
C ILE A 91 35.46 -38.27 11.09
N TYR A 92 34.14 -38.29 10.89
CA TYR A 92 33.16 -38.13 11.96
C TYR A 92 32.25 -39.34 12.15
N GLY A 93 32.37 -40.39 11.32
CA GLY A 93 31.53 -41.59 11.40
C GLY A 93 30.06 -41.39 10.95
N ILE A 94 29.65 -40.16 10.59
CA ILE A 94 28.26 -39.84 10.24
C ILE A 94 28.01 -39.75 8.73
N ARG A 95 26.81 -40.15 8.31
CA ARG A 95 26.38 -40.11 6.90
C ARG A 95 25.47 -38.92 6.63
N VAL A 96 25.95 -37.98 5.82
CA VAL A 96 25.18 -36.81 5.39
C VAL A 96 24.67 -36.94 3.95
N HIS A 97 23.45 -36.46 3.70
CA HIS A 97 22.81 -36.45 2.39
C HIS A 97 22.74 -35.04 1.81
N PHE A 98 23.36 -34.81 0.65
CA PHE A 98 23.25 -33.55 -0.09
C PHE A 98 22.12 -33.66 -1.12
N SER A 99 21.25 -32.66 -1.21
CA SER A 99 20.11 -32.72 -2.14
C SER A 99 20.52 -32.56 -3.61
N ASP A 100 19.86 -33.31 -4.50
CA ASP A 100 20.18 -33.32 -5.93
C ASP A 100 19.17 -32.56 -6.79
N GLY A 101 19.26 -31.22 -6.77
CA GLY A 101 19.14 -30.42 -7.99
C GLY A 101 17.77 -30.30 -8.68
N ARG A 102 16.72 -30.95 -8.15
CA ARG A 102 15.40 -31.05 -8.80
C ARG A 102 14.25 -30.40 -8.02
N GLN A 103 14.55 -29.75 -6.90
CA GLN A 103 13.56 -29.02 -6.11
C GLN A 103 13.60 -27.54 -6.49
N GLU A 104 12.43 -26.91 -6.60
CA GLU A 104 12.24 -25.53 -7.06
C GLU A 104 12.84 -24.47 -6.10
N HIS A 105 13.48 -24.92 -5.02
CA HIS A 105 14.07 -24.12 -3.94
C HIS A 105 15.54 -23.73 -4.18
N GLU A 106 16.17 -24.19 -5.27
CA GLU A 106 17.60 -23.90 -5.56
C GLU A 106 17.89 -22.53 -6.20
N SER A 107 16.87 -21.72 -6.52
CA SER A 107 17.06 -20.44 -7.23
C SER A 107 17.57 -19.29 -6.36
N ASP A 108 17.32 -19.32 -5.05
CA ASP A 108 17.72 -18.27 -4.10
C ASP A 108 17.88 -18.85 -2.69
N TYR A 109 18.93 -18.43 -1.98
CA TYR A 109 19.22 -18.79 -0.59
C TYR A 109 18.04 -18.48 0.34
N ASN A 110 17.30 -17.39 0.08
CA ASN A 110 16.14 -17.00 0.89
C ASN A 110 15.02 -18.06 0.85
N THR A 111 14.79 -18.67 -0.32
CA THR A 111 13.80 -19.74 -0.50
C THR A 111 14.28 -21.03 0.19
N ALA A 112 15.58 -21.31 0.09
CA ALA A 112 16.20 -22.49 0.69
C ALA A 112 16.22 -22.43 2.23
N TYR A 113 16.55 -21.28 2.80
CA TYR A 113 16.48 -20.97 4.23
C TYR A 113 15.07 -21.28 4.76
N LYS A 114 14.03 -20.68 4.18
CA LYS A 114 12.63 -20.89 4.60
C LYS A 114 12.13 -22.32 4.48
N TYR A 115 12.66 -23.07 3.52
CA TYR A 115 12.28 -24.47 3.35
C TYR A 115 12.73 -25.31 4.55
N ILE A 116 13.94 -25.06 5.08
CA ILE A 116 14.45 -25.78 6.25
C ILE A 116 13.85 -25.22 7.56
N THR A 117 13.66 -23.90 7.68
CA THR A 117 13.14 -23.27 8.92
C THR A 117 11.61 -23.33 9.05
N LYS A 118 10.94 -24.28 8.40
CA LYS A 118 9.47 -24.36 8.33
C LYS A 118 8.80 -24.76 9.65
N GLU A 119 9.49 -25.55 10.47
CA GLU A 119 8.94 -26.25 11.65
C GLU A 119 9.80 -26.11 12.92
N ASP A 120 10.98 -25.49 12.82
CA ASP A 120 11.89 -25.27 13.95
C ASP A 120 11.91 -23.78 14.32
N THR A 121 11.62 -23.48 15.58
CA THR A 121 11.62 -22.11 16.14
C THR A 121 12.99 -21.68 16.67
N ASP A 122 13.96 -22.59 16.76
CA ASP A 122 15.27 -22.38 17.39
C ASP A 122 16.40 -22.67 16.37
N VAL A 123 16.36 -21.97 15.24
CA VAL A 123 17.32 -22.10 14.14
C VAL A 123 18.64 -21.43 14.51
N TYR A 124 19.76 -22.09 14.25
CA TYR A 124 21.09 -21.51 14.46
C TYR A 124 21.70 -21.01 13.14
N HIS A 125 22.31 -19.83 13.16
CA HIS A 125 22.89 -19.16 11.98
C HIS A 125 24.40 -18.94 12.10
N SER A 126 25.10 -18.82 10.97
CA SER A 126 26.46 -18.29 10.93
C SER A 126 26.56 -16.86 11.47
N ASP A 127 27.68 -16.47 12.05
CA ASP A 127 27.82 -15.17 12.73
C ASP A 127 27.57 -13.96 11.81
N ASP A 128 27.90 -14.06 10.51
CA ASP A 128 27.63 -13.02 9.48
C ASP A 128 26.26 -13.17 8.76
N HIS A 129 25.34 -14.00 9.25
CA HIS A 129 24.09 -14.30 8.54
C HIS A 129 23.16 -13.06 8.45
N PRO A 130 22.63 -12.71 7.27
CA PRO A 130 21.66 -11.61 7.16
C PRO A 130 20.36 -11.95 7.91
N ASN A 131 19.74 -11.00 8.59
CA ASN A 131 18.40 -11.25 9.14
C ASN A 131 17.40 -11.44 7.99
N LEU A 132 16.74 -12.61 7.94
CA LEU A 132 15.78 -13.02 6.90
C LEU A 132 14.35 -13.23 7.43
N GLU A 133 14.08 -12.93 8.71
CA GLU A 133 12.77 -13.17 9.35
C GLU A 133 11.65 -12.36 8.68
N ASP A 134 11.92 -11.11 8.26
CA ASP A 134 10.96 -10.24 7.58
C ASP A 134 10.68 -10.62 6.11
N ALA A 135 11.46 -11.52 5.52
CA ALA A 135 11.27 -11.90 4.14
C ALA A 135 9.98 -12.75 4.02
N LYS A 136 8.96 -12.27 3.30
CA LYS A 136 7.68 -13.00 3.13
C LYS A 136 7.85 -14.39 2.51
N SER A 137 7.14 -15.38 3.03
CA SER A 137 7.22 -16.79 2.58
C SER A 137 6.59 -17.02 1.19
N PRO A 138 7.20 -17.87 0.33
CA PRO A 138 6.55 -18.33 -0.89
C PRO A 138 5.28 -19.14 -0.59
N LYS A 139 4.16 -18.84 -1.26
CA LYS A 139 2.89 -19.57 -1.09
C LYS A 139 2.95 -20.94 -1.78
N THR A 140 3.22 -22.00 -1.04
CA THR A 140 3.49 -23.37 -1.55
C THR A 140 2.31 -24.11 -2.19
N LYS A 141 1.07 -23.59 -2.14
CA LYS A 141 -0.12 -24.30 -2.66
C LYS A 141 -0.21 -24.42 -4.19
N HIS A 142 0.50 -23.61 -4.98
CA HIS A 142 0.45 -23.71 -6.45
C HIS A 142 1.39 -24.76 -7.06
N ALA A 143 2.53 -25.07 -6.41
CA ALA A 143 3.54 -25.99 -6.96
C ALA A 143 3.01 -27.44 -7.06
N MET A 144 2.25 -27.90 -6.07
CA MET A 144 1.69 -29.26 -6.05
C MET A 144 0.70 -29.51 -7.21
N ALA A 145 -0.03 -28.48 -7.65
CA ALA A 145 -0.97 -28.58 -8.77
C ALA A 145 -0.24 -28.69 -10.13
N ALA A 146 0.93 -28.07 -10.28
CA ALA A 146 1.73 -28.16 -11.50
C ALA A 146 2.33 -29.56 -11.70
N ASN A 147 2.77 -30.21 -10.61
CA ASN A 147 3.41 -31.52 -10.71
C ASN A 147 2.43 -32.63 -11.11
N LYS A 148 1.15 -32.53 -10.69
CA LYS A 148 0.10 -33.49 -11.09
C LYS A 148 -0.25 -33.42 -12.59
N ARG A 149 0.06 -32.31 -13.27
CA ARG A 149 -0.13 -32.15 -14.73
C ARG A 149 1.08 -32.57 -15.58
N ARG A 150 2.27 -32.75 -14.99
CA ARG A 150 3.50 -33.13 -15.72
C ARG A 150 3.70 -34.64 -15.88
N HIS A 151 2.93 -35.47 -15.17
CA HIS A 151 3.02 -36.93 -15.28
C HIS A 151 2.12 -37.55 -16.37
N SER A 152 1.31 -36.78 -17.10
CA SER A 152 0.40 -37.30 -18.14
C SER A 152 0.83 -37.00 -19.59
N SER A 153 2.06 -36.58 -19.82
CA SER A 153 2.55 -36.23 -21.17
C SER A 153 3.95 -36.79 -21.48
N SER A 154 4.14 -38.08 -21.20
CA SER A 154 5.19 -38.86 -21.86
C SER A 154 4.64 -39.48 -23.14
N THR A 155 4.95 -38.93 -24.31
CA THR A 155 5.08 -39.64 -25.60
C THR A 155 5.79 -38.76 -26.63
N SER A 156 6.55 -39.41 -27.51
CA SER A 156 7.13 -38.96 -28.79
C SER A 156 8.39 -38.05 -28.82
N LEU A 157 9.51 -38.71 -29.18
CA LEU A 157 10.49 -38.36 -30.24
C LEU A 157 11.33 -37.05 -30.14
N LYS A 158 12.57 -36.95 -30.66
CA LYS A 158 13.76 -37.79 -30.87
C LYS A 158 14.74 -36.95 -31.75
N PHE A 159 16.06 -37.17 -31.60
CA PHE A 159 17.18 -36.73 -32.47
C PHE A 159 17.57 -35.24 -32.55
N GLY A 160 18.90 -35.00 -32.63
CA GLY A 160 19.48 -33.75 -33.14
C GLY A 160 20.79 -33.29 -32.48
N GLU A 161 21.93 -33.67 -33.05
CA GLU A 161 23.28 -33.21 -32.67
C GLU A 161 24.04 -32.72 -33.91
N SER A 162 25.02 -31.81 -33.82
CA SER A 162 25.53 -31.01 -32.69
C SER A 162 26.03 -29.64 -33.23
N SER A 163 26.50 -28.67 -32.44
CA SER A 163 27.94 -28.40 -32.24
C SER A 163 28.21 -26.89 -31.93
N ALA A 164 29.48 -26.53 -31.73
CA ALA A 164 30.07 -25.18 -31.77
C ALA A 164 29.85 -24.21 -30.56
N SER A 165 30.99 -23.92 -29.94
CA SER A 165 31.30 -22.87 -28.96
C SER A 165 30.80 -21.45 -29.28
N THR A 166 30.37 -20.72 -28.24
CA THR A 166 30.54 -19.25 -28.21
C THR A 166 30.62 -18.74 -26.76
N SER A 167 31.53 -17.80 -26.53
CA SER A 167 31.74 -17.11 -25.24
C SER A 167 30.49 -16.33 -24.83
N ARG A 168 29.92 -16.64 -23.66
CA ARG A 168 28.79 -15.90 -23.11
C ARG A 168 29.28 -14.78 -22.20
N ASN A 169 29.24 -13.55 -22.72
CA ASN A 169 29.41 -12.34 -21.92
C ASN A 169 28.48 -12.37 -20.70
N PHE A 170 29.04 -12.24 -19.50
CA PHE A 170 28.29 -12.00 -18.27
C PHE A 170 27.66 -10.60 -18.36
N LYS A 171 26.42 -10.52 -18.85
CA LYS A 171 25.63 -9.28 -18.80
C LYS A 171 25.36 -8.94 -17.35
N ARG A 172 25.68 -7.71 -16.94
CA ARG A 172 25.34 -7.17 -15.60
C ARG A 172 23.84 -7.40 -15.33
N PRO A 173 23.41 -7.73 -14.10
CA PRO A 173 22.00 -7.89 -13.78
C PRO A 173 21.22 -6.63 -14.15
N LYS A 174 20.14 -6.77 -14.91
CA LYS A 174 19.28 -5.63 -15.25
C LYS A 174 18.46 -5.25 -14.01
N LEU A 175 18.45 -3.97 -13.67
CA LEU A 175 17.54 -3.42 -12.64
C LEU A 175 16.11 -3.88 -12.89
N THR A 176 15.51 -4.51 -11.89
CA THR A 176 14.11 -4.94 -11.90
C THR A 176 13.18 -3.78 -11.54
N GLU A 177 11.91 -3.86 -11.93
CA GLU A 177 10.88 -2.90 -11.54
C GLU A 177 10.80 -2.72 -10.01
N ARG A 178 11.05 -3.79 -9.25
CA ARG A 178 11.03 -3.76 -7.78
C ARG A 178 12.22 -2.99 -7.20
N GLU A 179 13.41 -3.12 -7.79
CA GLU A 179 14.61 -2.42 -7.33
C GLU A 179 14.51 -0.92 -7.64
N VAL A 180 14.04 -0.55 -8.82
CA VAL A 180 13.78 0.87 -9.16
C VAL A 180 12.65 1.44 -8.30
N GLY A 181 11.58 0.70 -8.04
CA GLY A 181 10.55 1.13 -7.09
C GLY A 181 11.06 1.36 -5.66
N ASN A 182 11.99 0.52 -5.18
CA ASN A 182 12.64 0.73 -3.89
C ASN A 182 13.61 1.92 -3.91
N PHE A 183 14.34 2.13 -5.03
CA PHE A 183 15.24 3.26 -5.23
C PHE A 183 14.47 4.60 -5.22
N ILE A 184 13.35 4.67 -5.94
CA ILE A 184 12.42 5.82 -5.97
C ILE A 184 11.99 6.21 -4.54
N LEU A 185 11.63 5.25 -3.71
CA LEU A 185 11.27 5.50 -2.31
C LEU A 185 12.47 5.97 -1.47
N LYS A 186 13.62 5.30 -1.60
CA LYS A 186 14.85 5.62 -0.84
C LYS A 186 15.38 7.03 -1.14
N HIS A 187 15.34 7.44 -2.41
CA HIS A 187 15.81 8.75 -2.86
C HIS A 187 14.67 9.79 -2.94
N ASN A 188 13.50 9.48 -2.37
CA ASN A 188 12.33 10.36 -2.26
C ASN A 188 11.81 10.94 -3.60
N ILE A 189 12.06 10.26 -4.72
CA ILE A 189 11.72 10.71 -6.08
C ILE A 189 10.19 10.73 -6.25
N LYS A 190 9.62 11.91 -6.53
CA LYS A 190 8.18 12.16 -6.71
C LYS A 190 7.79 12.32 -8.17
N THR A 191 8.65 12.90 -9.00
CA THR A 191 8.32 13.26 -10.38
C THR A 191 9.16 12.50 -11.41
N TYR A 192 8.67 12.48 -12.65
CA TYR A 192 9.41 11.93 -13.79
C TYR A 192 10.72 12.70 -14.02
N THR A 193 10.69 14.04 -13.90
CA THR A 193 11.86 14.91 -14.07
C THR A 193 12.94 14.62 -13.02
N GLU A 194 12.56 14.42 -11.75
CA GLU A 194 13.52 13.99 -10.70
C GLU A 194 14.11 12.60 -11.00
N LEU A 195 13.34 11.67 -11.58
CA LEU A 195 13.86 10.35 -11.96
C LEU A 195 14.89 10.45 -13.10
N LEU A 196 14.73 11.40 -14.02
CA LEU A 196 15.72 11.68 -15.07
C LEU A 196 16.98 12.30 -14.48
N ALA A 197 16.85 13.37 -13.68
CA ALA A 197 18.00 14.05 -13.05
C ALA A 197 18.88 13.06 -12.25
N VAL A 198 18.26 12.19 -11.44
CA VAL A 198 19.00 11.17 -10.66
C VAL A 198 19.55 10.03 -11.54
N ALA A 199 19.02 9.83 -12.75
CA ALA A 199 19.61 8.90 -13.72
C ALA A 199 20.85 9.49 -14.39
N ASP A 200 20.79 10.78 -14.77
CA ASP A 200 21.90 11.51 -15.38
C ASP A 200 23.06 11.68 -14.38
N GLU A 201 22.78 12.11 -13.13
CA GLU A 201 23.77 12.20 -12.04
C GLU A 201 24.51 10.88 -11.78
N ARG A 202 23.81 9.74 -11.92
CA ARG A 202 24.41 8.40 -11.76
C ARG A 202 25.18 7.95 -12.99
N GLU A 203 24.78 8.37 -14.19
CA GLU A 203 25.55 8.15 -15.42
C GLU A 203 26.87 8.94 -15.40
N GLU A 204 26.87 10.19 -14.92
CA GLU A 204 28.09 10.96 -14.66
C GLU A 204 29.01 10.28 -13.63
N ALA A 205 28.43 9.62 -12.61
CA ALA A 205 29.17 8.81 -11.64
C ALA A 205 29.61 7.42 -12.16
N GLY A 206 29.31 7.06 -13.42
CA GLY A 206 29.67 5.78 -14.04
C GLY A 206 28.74 4.59 -13.72
N GLU A 207 27.58 4.87 -13.11
CA GLU A 207 26.52 3.91 -12.78
C GLU A 207 25.35 4.02 -13.77
N ASN A 208 25.57 3.62 -15.03
CA ASN A 208 24.56 3.74 -16.10
C ASN A 208 23.33 2.83 -15.92
N ASP A 209 23.14 2.14 -14.79
CA ASP A 209 22.09 1.13 -14.59
C ASP A 209 20.66 1.70 -14.66
N LEU A 210 20.46 2.88 -14.08
CA LEU A 210 19.19 3.59 -14.02
C LEU A 210 18.89 4.31 -15.34
N SER A 211 19.89 4.93 -15.96
CA SER A 211 19.80 5.47 -17.32
C SER A 211 19.42 4.37 -18.33
N ASP A 212 20.10 3.21 -18.28
CA ASP A 212 19.76 2.01 -19.06
C ASP A 212 18.31 1.53 -18.84
N PHE A 213 17.76 1.74 -17.65
CA PHE A 213 16.40 1.33 -17.28
C PHE A 213 15.34 2.31 -17.78
N VAL A 214 15.64 3.62 -17.73
CA VAL A 214 14.81 4.72 -18.22
C VAL A 214 14.70 4.66 -19.75
N TRP A 215 15.83 4.67 -20.47
CA TRP A 215 15.87 4.67 -21.94
C TRP A 215 15.13 3.50 -22.60
N LYS A 216 15.00 2.37 -21.90
CA LYS A 216 14.31 1.17 -22.43
C LYS A 216 12.78 1.19 -22.23
N ARG A 217 12.20 2.27 -21.70
CA ARG A 217 10.77 2.35 -21.35
C ARG A 217 10.13 3.67 -21.75
N LYS A 218 8.82 3.62 -21.98
CA LYS A 218 8.00 4.80 -22.27
C LYS A 218 7.74 5.61 -20.99
N GLU A 219 7.64 6.92 -21.15
CA GLU A 219 7.37 7.88 -20.07
C GLU A 219 6.15 7.50 -19.21
N ASP A 220 5.00 7.17 -19.83
CA ASP A 220 3.78 6.76 -19.12
C ASP A 220 4.01 5.58 -18.16
N TRP A 221 4.87 4.63 -18.57
CA TRP A 221 5.21 3.48 -17.74
C TRP A 221 6.08 3.90 -16.56
N LEU A 222 7.04 4.81 -16.77
CA LEU A 222 7.92 5.31 -15.70
C LEU A 222 7.13 6.14 -14.68
N ARG A 223 6.22 7.01 -15.16
CA ARG A 223 5.23 7.71 -14.31
C ARG A 223 4.36 6.74 -13.52
N GLY A 224 3.86 5.68 -14.17
CA GLY A 224 3.12 4.60 -13.53
C GLY A 224 3.93 3.83 -12.48
N CYS A 225 5.23 3.63 -12.71
CA CYS A 225 6.16 2.97 -11.79
C CYS A 225 6.38 3.81 -10.52
N ILE A 226 6.64 5.12 -10.67
CA ILE A 226 6.76 6.07 -9.55
C ILE A 226 5.47 6.07 -8.72
N LYS A 227 4.31 6.23 -9.37
CA LYS A 227 3.01 6.19 -8.69
C LYS A 227 2.81 4.88 -7.92
N LYS A 228 2.99 3.74 -8.58
CA LYS A 228 2.84 2.40 -7.97
C LYS A 228 3.80 2.14 -6.80
N ALA A 229 4.99 2.74 -6.80
CA ALA A 229 5.92 2.67 -5.67
C ALA A 229 5.38 3.43 -4.44
N TRP A 230 4.92 4.67 -4.64
CA TRP A 230 4.32 5.49 -3.56
C TRP A 230 2.99 4.92 -3.05
N ASP A 231 2.08 4.54 -3.96
CA ASP A 231 0.81 3.89 -3.63
C ASP A 231 1.07 2.64 -2.76
N LYS A 232 2.02 1.79 -3.16
CA LYS A 232 2.39 0.59 -2.39
C LYS A 232 2.99 0.91 -1.01
N SER A 233 3.77 1.99 -0.89
CA SER A 233 4.34 2.42 0.38
C SER A 233 3.25 2.89 1.35
N ARG A 234 2.27 3.64 0.83
CA ARG A 234 1.19 4.24 1.63
C ARG A 234 0.03 3.28 1.91
N ALA A 235 -0.22 2.31 1.04
CA ALA A 235 -1.37 1.41 1.15
C ALA A 235 -1.55 0.72 2.51
N ARG A 236 -0.46 0.43 3.26
CA ARG A 236 -0.58 -0.15 4.61
C ARG A 236 -1.07 0.86 5.64
N GLU A 237 -0.61 2.11 5.53
CA GLU A 237 -1.03 3.23 6.39
C GLU A 237 -2.43 3.71 6.02
N GLU A 238 -2.76 3.79 4.72
CA GLU A 238 -4.09 4.16 4.23
C GLU A 238 -5.15 3.14 4.66
N VAL A 239 -4.90 1.84 4.49
CA VAL A 239 -5.82 0.78 4.96
C VAL A 239 -5.91 0.75 6.50
N ALA A 240 -4.87 1.14 7.22
CA ALA A 240 -4.94 1.28 8.68
C ALA A 240 -5.75 2.52 9.09
N ALA A 241 -5.52 3.66 8.45
CA ALA A 241 -6.16 4.93 8.78
C ALA A 241 -7.67 4.90 8.47
N ILE A 242 -8.06 4.38 7.30
CA ILE A 242 -9.47 4.16 6.91
C ILE A 242 -10.20 3.22 7.88
N LYS A 243 -9.49 2.30 8.54
CA LYS A 243 -10.06 1.36 9.51
C LYS A 243 -10.02 1.84 10.97
N LYS A 244 -9.30 2.91 11.28
CA LYS A 244 -8.96 3.29 12.66
C LYS A 244 -9.57 4.62 13.10
N HIS A 245 -9.80 5.56 12.19
CA HIS A 245 -10.29 6.89 12.56
C HIS A 245 -11.70 7.10 12.04
N ASP A 246 -12.67 7.13 12.95
CA ASP A 246 -13.97 7.71 12.67
C ASP A 246 -13.87 9.24 12.48
N ARG A 247 -14.87 9.85 11.85
CA ARG A 247 -14.92 11.30 11.63
C ARG A 247 -14.97 12.07 12.95
N LEU A 248 -15.56 11.47 14.00
CA LEU A 248 -15.53 12.02 15.35
C LEU A 248 -14.17 11.86 16.04
N ASP A 249 -13.47 10.74 15.84
CA ASP A 249 -12.12 10.54 16.41
C ASP A 249 -11.18 11.67 15.95
N LEU A 250 -11.17 12.00 14.66
CA LEU A 250 -10.36 13.09 14.10
C LEU A 250 -10.74 14.46 14.69
N LEU A 251 -12.02 14.67 15.02
CA LEU A 251 -12.49 15.90 15.68
C LEU A 251 -12.02 15.95 17.15
N ILE A 252 -12.06 14.83 17.85
CA ILE A 252 -11.59 14.68 19.24
C ILE A 252 -10.06 14.84 19.30
N GLU A 253 -9.33 14.23 18.37
CA GLU A 253 -7.88 14.41 18.18
C GLU A 253 -7.54 15.89 17.90
N ALA A 254 -8.32 16.58 17.06
CA ALA A 254 -8.15 18.01 16.82
C ALA A 254 -8.39 18.88 18.08
N LYS A 255 -9.29 18.48 18.99
CA LYS A 255 -9.53 19.16 20.28
C LYS A 255 -8.44 18.85 21.33
N THR A 256 -7.88 17.64 21.31
CA THR A 256 -7.02 17.13 22.41
C THR A 256 -5.53 17.10 22.10
N GLN A 257 -5.15 16.86 20.85
CA GLN A 257 -3.75 16.68 20.43
C GLN A 257 -3.21 17.86 19.60
N THR A 258 -4.09 18.60 18.92
CA THR A 258 -3.68 19.77 18.12
C THR A 258 -3.60 21.03 18.97
N VAL A 259 -2.44 21.70 18.94
CA VAL A 259 -2.21 22.99 19.61
C VAL A 259 -3.04 24.10 18.94
N CYS A 260 -3.58 25.02 19.74
CA CYS A 260 -4.31 26.17 19.22
C CYS A 260 -3.35 27.17 18.54
N VAL A 261 -3.50 27.37 17.23
CA VAL A 261 -2.66 28.28 16.41
C VAL A 261 -3.14 29.75 16.38
N CYS A 262 -4.18 30.10 17.15
CA CYS A 262 -4.81 31.42 17.11
C CYS A 262 -5.23 31.95 18.48
N GLU A 263 -4.74 31.35 19.58
CA GLU A 263 -5.02 31.79 20.96
C GLU A 263 -6.52 31.92 21.31
N GLY A 264 -7.38 31.18 20.61
CA GLY A 264 -8.84 31.24 20.77
C GLY A 264 -9.55 32.30 19.93
N VAL A 265 -8.84 33.20 19.23
CA VAL A 265 -9.42 34.28 18.41
C VAL A 265 -10.40 33.73 17.37
N TRP A 266 -10.05 32.62 16.70
CA TRP A 266 -10.95 31.97 15.73
C TRP A 266 -12.29 31.58 16.36
N LEU A 267 -12.31 31.07 17.61
CA LEU A 267 -13.57 30.70 18.26
C LEU A 267 -14.40 31.93 18.61
N LYS A 268 -13.77 33.00 19.11
CA LYS A 268 -14.48 34.24 19.45
C LYS A 268 -15.20 34.79 18.22
N MET A 269 -14.46 34.91 17.11
CA MET A 269 -15.04 35.36 15.83
C MET A 269 -16.07 34.38 15.26
N ALA A 270 -15.91 33.07 15.44
CA ALA A 270 -16.92 32.10 15.00
C ALA A 270 -18.25 32.25 15.75
N LYS A 271 -18.21 32.48 17.07
CA LYS A 271 -19.39 32.77 17.90
C LYS A 271 -20.05 34.09 17.48
N GLU A 272 -19.27 35.15 17.37
CA GLU A 272 -19.71 36.48 16.91
C GLU A 272 -20.35 36.43 15.50
N VAL A 273 -19.75 35.67 14.58
CA VAL A 273 -20.32 35.41 13.25
C VAL A 273 -21.67 34.69 13.31
N LEU A 274 -21.86 33.74 14.22
CA LEU A 274 -23.16 33.06 14.38
C LEU A 274 -24.20 34.01 15.00
N GLU A 275 -23.82 34.74 16.05
CA GLU A 275 -24.65 35.73 16.76
C GLU A 275 -25.14 36.86 15.84
N LEU A 276 -24.24 37.47 15.05
CA LEU A 276 -24.57 38.53 14.09
C LEU A 276 -25.52 38.06 12.97
N ASN A 277 -25.61 36.75 12.73
CA ASN A 277 -26.52 36.14 11.77
C ASN A 277 -27.79 35.54 12.42
N GLY A 278 -27.96 35.71 13.74
CA GLY A 278 -29.11 35.17 14.48
C GLY A 278 -29.15 33.65 14.55
N ILE A 279 -27.99 32.98 14.43
CA ILE A 279 -27.86 31.52 14.47
C ILE A 279 -27.48 31.10 15.89
N ASP A 280 -28.25 30.20 16.50
CA ASP A 280 -27.89 29.62 17.80
C ASP A 280 -26.63 28.75 17.69
N GLU A 281 -25.69 28.97 18.62
CA GLU A 281 -24.40 28.28 18.61
C GLU A 281 -24.56 26.76 18.79
N LYS A 282 -25.50 26.33 19.64
CA LYS A 282 -25.73 24.91 19.92
C LYS A 282 -26.45 24.24 18.77
N GLU A 283 -27.43 24.89 18.14
CA GLU A 283 -28.08 24.37 16.93
C GLU A 283 -27.04 24.14 15.81
N PHE A 284 -26.15 25.12 15.59
CA PHE A 284 -25.07 24.99 14.62
C PHE A 284 -24.08 23.87 14.97
N ALA A 285 -23.59 23.85 16.22
CA ALA A 285 -22.65 22.83 16.70
C ALA A 285 -23.26 21.42 16.59
N GLN A 286 -24.50 21.24 17.05
CA GLN A 286 -25.23 19.97 16.99
C GLN A 286 -25.49 19.52 15.56
N ALA A 287 -25.86 20.42 14.63
CA ALA A 287 -26.07 20.05 13.23
C ALA A 287 -24.78 19.54 12.56
N VAL A 288 -23.63 20.16 12.87
CA VAL A 288 -22.32 19.70 12.39
C VAL A 288 -21.90 18.40 13.08
N TYR A 289 -22.07 18.28 14.40
CA TYR A 289 -21.77 17.06 15.16
C TYR A 289 -22.56 15.87 14.62
N THR A 290 -23.89 15.98 14.52
CA THR A 290 -24.78 14.93 14.02
C THR A 290 -24.47 14.54 12.57
N ASN A 291 -24.02 15.48 11.73
CA ASN A 291 -23.56 15.14 10.38
C ASN A 291 -22.22 14.38 10.37
N LEU A 292 -21.30 14.68 11.31
CA LEU A 292 -20.04 13.96 11.46
C LEU A 292 -20.25 12.56 12.04
N GLU A 293 -21.15 12.41 13.01
CA GLU A 293 -21.53 11.13 13.62
C GLU A 293 -22.28 10.23 12.63
N LEU A 294 -23.47 10.64 12.19
CA LEU A 294 -24.38 9.80 11.39
C LEU A 294 -24.15 9.86 9.88
N GLY A 295 -23.39 10.85 9.40
CA GLY A 295 -23.22 11.10 7.97
C GLY A 295 -24.46 11.73 7.32
N ARG A 296 -24.49 11.65 5.99
CA ARG A 296 -25.55 12.17 5.12
C ARG A 296 -26.93 11.64 5.47
N GLY A 297 -27.94 12.42 5.12
CA GLY A 297 -29.34 12.03 5.26
C GLY A 297 -30.28 13.23 5.25
N LYS A 298 -31.59 12.94 5.25
CA LYS A 298 -32.63 13.97 5.31
C LYS A 298 -32.45 14.81 6.57
N PHE A 299 -32.49 16.13 6.41
CA PHE A 299 -32.25 17.11 7.47
C PHE A 299 -30.93 16.91 8.27
N ARG A 300 -29.90 16.29 7.66
CA ARG A 300 -28.56 16.13 8.26
C ARG A 300 -27.45 16.85 7.50
N ASN A 301 -27.47 16.91 6.16
CA ASN A 301 -26.41 17.59 5.40
C ASN A 301 -26.42 19.10 5.72
N VAL A 302 -25.27 19.74 5.92
CA VAL A 302 -25.22 21.15 6.37
C VAL A 302 -24.85 22.08 5.22
N ILE A 303 -25.64 23.14 4.99
CA ILE A 303 -25.32 24.18 4.01
C ILE A 303 -25.39 25.58 4.63
N LEU A 304 -24.36 26.38 4.37
CA LEU A 304 -24.32 27.80 4.69
C LEU A 304 -24.70 28.58 3.42
N VAL A 305 -25.80 29.32 3.45
CA VAL A 305 -26.29 30.12 2.32
C VAL A 305 -26.20 31.62 2.61
N GLY A 306 -25.90 32.43 1.58
CA GLY A 306 -25.82 33.88 1.71
C GLY A 306 -24.82 34.51 0.73
N GLY A 307 -24.87 35.83 0.58
CA GLY A 307 -23.99 36.59 -0.34
C GLY A 307 -22.48 36.49 -0.07
N THR A 308 -21.70 37.19 -0.88
CA THR A 308 -20.25 37.38 -0.68
C THR A 308 -19.98 38.09 0.66
N ASN A 309 -18.78 37.98 1.22
CA ASN A 309 -18.37 38.67 2.47
C ASN A 309 -19.15 38.32 3.75
N ARG A 310 -20.02 37.29 3.74
CA ARG A 310 -20.82 36.86 4.92
C ARG A 310 -20.23 35.69 5.72
N ALA A 311 -18.90 35.65 5.89
CA ALA A 311 -18.14 34.66 6.69
C ALA A 311 -18.37 33.13 6.48
N LYS A 312 -19.26 32.69 5.58
CA LYS A 312 -19.60 31.27 5.34
C LYS A 312 -18.38 30.34 5.20
N THR A 313 -17.46 30.68 4.30
CA THR A 313 -16.25 29.88 4.06
C THR A 313 -15.29 29.89 5.25
N PHE A 314 -15.29 30.93 6.08
CA PHE A 314 -14.44 31.02 7.28
C PHE A 314 -14.81 29.96 8.32
N LEU A 315 -16.11 29.74 8.58
CA LEU A 315 -16.59 28.75 9.55
C LEU A 315 -16.16 27.32 9.22
N LEU A 316 -16.25 26.91 7.95
CA LEU A 316 -15.91 25.54 7.53
C LEU A 316 -14.43 25.35 7.15
N LYS A 317 -13.65 26.43 7.06
CA LYS A 317 -12.23 26.37 6.66
C LYS A 317 -11.37 25.43 7.51
N PRO A 318 -11.56 25.30 8.84
CA PRO A 318 -10.79 24.37 9.66
C PRO A 318 -11.00 22.88 9.33
N MET A 319 -12.13 22.51 8.71
CA MET A 319 -12.38 21.12 8.27
C MET A 319 -11.33 20.65 7.26
N ARG A 320 -10.77 21.57 6.46
CA ARG A 320 -9.64 21.30 5.55
C ARG A 320 -8.42 20.74 6.24
N LEU A 321 -8.16 21.20 7.46
CA LEU A 321 -6.99 20.82 8.25
C LEU A 321 -7.26 19.57 9.11
N ILE A 322 -8.48 19.42 9.64
CA ILE A 322 -8.88 18.24 10.44
C ILE A 322 -8.97 17.00 9.54
N TYR A 323 -9.57 17.14 8.36
CA TYR A 323 -9.92 16.03 7.49
C TYR A 323 -9.06 15.93 6.22
N GLU A 324 -7.94 16.65 6.08
CA GLU A 324 -7.14 16.79 4.84
C GLU A 324 -7.09 15.52 3.97
N ARG A 325 -6.71 14.37 4.56
CA ARG A 325 -6.59 13.08 3.87
C ARG A 325 -7.94 12.47 3.48
N PHE A 326 -8.98 12.71 4.27
CA PHE A 326 -10.33 12.16 4.14
C PHE A 326 -11.34 13.11 3.51
N LEU A 327 -10.93 14.35 3.19
CA LEU A 327 -11.76 15.39 2.59
C LEU A 327 -11.82 15.28 1.07
N PHE A 328 -13.02 15.39 0.52
CA PHE A 328 -13.28 15.74 -0.87
C PHE A 328 -13.70 17.20 -0.96
N GLU A 329 -12.98 18.00 -1.75
CA GLU A 329 -13.37 19.37 -2.05
C GLU A 329 -13.76 19.50 -3.52
N ASN A 330 -14.96 20.03 -3.77
CA ASN A 330 -15.53 20.42 -5.08
C ASN A 330 -15.29 19.48 -6.29
N PRO A 331 -16.35 19.00 -6.97
CA PRO A 331 -16.16 18.32 -8.24
C PRO A 331 -15.53 19.27 -9.28
N ALA A 332 -14.58 18.77 -10.06
CA ALA A 332 -14.05 19.51 -11.21
C ALA A 332 -15.19 19.76 -12.24
N GLY A 333 -15.07 20.85 -13.01
CA GLY A 333 -16.09 21.41 -13.91
C GLY A 333 -16.47 20.57 -15.15
N HIS A 334 -16.53 19.24 -15.03
CA HIS A 334 -16.78 18.31 -16.12
C HIS A 334 -17.46 17.03 -15.63
N LYS A 335 -18.01 16.22 -16.55
CA LYS A 335 -18.71 14.95 -16.27
C LYS A 335 -18.03 14.01 -15.29
N PHE A 336 -16.70 13.95 -15.28
CA PHE A 336 -15.91 13.08 -14.39
C PHE A 336 -15.42 13.78 -13.11
N GLY A 337 -16.08 14.89 -12.71
CA GLY A 337 -15.59 15.81 -11.68
C GLY A 337 -15.41 15.19 -10.29
N TRP A 338 -16.12 14.10 -10.03
CA TRP A 338 -16.13 13.38 -8.76
C TRP A 338 -15.02 12.34 -8.63
N GLY A 339 -14.06 12.27 -9.57
CA GLY A 339 -12.98 11.26 -9.60
C GLY A 339 -12.28 11.00 -8.26
N GLY A 340 -12.04 12.05 -7.47
CA GLY A 340 -11.32 11.99 -6.19
C GLY A 340 -12.16 11.67 -4.96
N CYS A 341 -13.47 11.41 -5.07
CA CYS A 341 -14.36 11.30 -3.90
C CYS A 341 -14.48 9.89 -3.30
N LYS A 342 -14.02 8.85 -4.01
CA LYS A 342 -14.28 7.43 -3.70
C LYS A 342 -13.86 7.01 -2.27
N ASP A 343 -12.69 7.46 -1.84
CA ASP A 343 -12.06 7.04 -0.57
C ASP A 343 -12.14 8.15 0.49
N LYS A 344 -13.09 9.09 0.34
CA LYS A 344 -13.26 10.27 1.18
C LYS A 344 -14.50 10.14 2.07
N THR A 345 -14.41 10.57 3.32
CA THR A 345 -15.47 10.45 4.33
C THR A 345 -16.14 11.78 4.66
N VAL A 346 -15.52 12.90 4.33
CA VAL A 346 -16.08 14.25 4.47
C VAL A 346 -16.05 14.94 3.11
N PHE A 347 -17.17 15.54 2.70
CA PHE A 347 -17.30 16.30 1.45
C PHE A 347 -17.55 17.76 1.81
N LEU A 348 -16.77 18.68 1.22
CA LEU A 348 -16.87 20.11 1.45
C LEU A 348 -17.04 20.84 0.12
N LEU A 349 -18.29 21.20 -0.18
CA LEU A 349 -18.73 21.80 -1.43
C LEU A 349 -18.75 23.33 -1.31
N GLN A 350 -17.63 23.99 -1.62
CA GLN A 350 -17.44 25.45 -1.46
C GLN A 350 -17.93 26.25 -2.68
N ASP A 351 -18.73 27.31 -2.44
CA ASP A 351 -19.50 28.07 -3.44
C ASP A 351 -20.18 27.16 -4.49
N PHE A 352 -20.79 26.09 -4.00
CA PHE A 352 -21.33 25.03 -4.86
C PHE A 352 -22.60 25.47 -5.56
N ARG A 353 -22.63 25.21 -6.86
CA ARG A 353 -23.76 25.48 -7.76
C ARG A 353 -24.03 24.22 -8.54
N TRP A 354 -25.27 23.72 -8.46
CA TRP A 354 -25.64 22.53 -9.21
C TRP A 354 -25.65 22.82 -10.72
N ASN A 355 -25.09 21.89 -11.49
CA ASN A 355 -25.12 21.84 -12.94
C ASN A 355 -25.32 20.36 -13.34
N LEU A 356 -26.16 20.12 -14.35
CA LEU A 356 -26.42 18.80 -14.93
C LEU A 356 -25.13 18.12 -15.44
N GLU A 357 -24.13 18.88 -15.88
CA GLU A 357 -22.83 18.37 -16.32
C GLU A 357 -21.97 17.84 -15.16
N LEU A 358 -22.17 18.32 -13.93
CA LEU A 358 -21.46 17.85 -12.74
C LEU A 358 -22.08 16.57 -12.18
N ILE A 359 -23.40 16.56 -12.05
CA ILE A 359 -24.18 15.45 -11.48
C ILE A 359 -25.66 15.60 -11.86
N LYS A 360 -26.35 14.50 -12.19
CA LYS A 360 -27.81 14.55 -12.41
C LYS A 360 -28.53 14.86 -11.10
N TRP A 361 -29.70 15.50 -11.17
CA TRP A 361 -30.48 15.82 -9.97
C TRP A 361 -30.86 14.57 -9.17
N SER A 362 -31.30 13.50 -9.84
CA SER A 362 -31.56 12.18 -9.23
C SER A 362 -30.36 11.68 -8.43
N ASP A 363 -29.19 11.70 -9.05
CA ASP A 363 -27.97 11.14 -8.50
C ASP A 363 -27.46 12.01 -7.33
N PHE A 364 -27.72 13.32 -7.38
CA PHE A 364 -27.41 14.24 -6.29
C PHE A 364 -28.39 14.11 -5.10
N LEU A 365 -29.67 13.86 -5.35
CA LEU A 365 -30.64 13.52 -4.30
C LEU A 365 -30.25 12.21 -3.59
N LEU A 366 -29.78 11.20 -4.33
CA LEU A 366 -29.24 9.94 -3.78
C LEU A 366 -27.91 10.15 -3.04
N LEU A 367 -27.02 11.02 -3.55
CA LEU A 367 -25.75 11.36 -2.88
C LEU A 367 -25.96 11.95 -1.47
N LEU A 368 -27.09 12.62 -1.27
CA LEU A 368 -27.46 13.33 -0.03
C LEU A 368 -28.40 12.55 0.88
N ASP A 369 -28.94 11.41 0.45
CA ASP A 369 -29.85 10.59 1.25
C ASP A 369 -29.11 9.52 2.05
N GLU A 370 -29.74 9.02 3.11
CA GLU A 370 -29.18 7.95 3.93
C GLU A 370 -29.35 6.59 3.25
N ASP A 371 -28.37 5.69 3.43
CA ASP A 371 -28.31 4.30 2.94
C ASP A 371 -28.46 4.07 1.42
N GLU A 372 -28.72 5.10 0.65
CA GLU A 372 -28.77 5.05 -0.82
C GLU A 372 -27.39 4.83 -1.45
N THR A 373 -27.34 4.07 -2.54
CA THR A 373 -26.10 3.83 -3.31
C THR A 373 -26.08 4.66 -4.58
N VAL A 374 -25.32 5.76 -4.60
CA VAL A 374 -25.09 6.55 -5.81
C VAL A 374 -23.93 6.00 -6.64
N LYS A 375 -24.10 5.98 -7.96
CA LYS A 375 -23.07 5.64 -8.96
C LYS A 375 -22.75 6.88 -9.79
N LEU A 376 -21.54 7.42 -9.64
CA LEU A 376 -21.07 8.60 -10.35
C LEU A 376 -20.17 8.19 -11.52
N PRO A 377 -20.34 8.79 -12.72
CA PRO A 377 -19.61 8.37 -13.91
C PRO A 377 -18.09 8.52 -13.73
N ALA A 378 -17.35 7.49 -14.14
CA ALA A 378 -15.89 7.48 -14.08
C ALA A 378 -15.25 7.31 -15.48
N PRO A 379 -14.06 7.90 -15.73
CA PRO A 379 -13.38 7.74 -17.00
C PRO A 379 -12.79 6.33 -17.11
N ARG A 380 -13.26 5.54 -18.08
CA ARG A 380 -12.93 4.11 -18.27
C ARG A 380 -11.44 3.82 -18.46
N ASN A 381 -10.65 4.82 -18.85
CA ASN A 381 -9.20 4.72 -19.00
C ASN A 381 -8.46 4.66 -17.65
N LEU A 382 -9.10 5.12 -16.55
CA LEU A 382 -8.53 5.16 -15.21
C LEU A 382 -9.27 4.26 -14.20
N TYR A 383 -10.55 3.96 -14.47
CA TYR A 383 -11.41 3.16 -13.59
C TYR A 383 -12.09 2.04 -14.39
N SER A 384 -12.05 0.81 -13.88
CA SER A 384 -12.79 -0.32 -14.46
C SER A 384 -14.31 -0.14 -14.33
N GLU A 385 -14.74 0.53 -13.26
CA GLU A 385 -16.13 0.70 -12.85
C GLU A 385 -16.43 2.18 -12.54
N ASP A 386 -17.71 2.54 -12.53
CA ASP A 386 -18.15 3.85 -12.06
C ASP A 386 -17.89 4.02 -10.55
N ILE A 387 -17.82 5.27 -10.06
CA ILE A 387 -17.54 5.54 -8.66
C ILE A 387 -18.79 5.27 -7.83
N VAL A 388 -18.74 4.25 -6.98
CA VAL A 388 -19.87 3.83 -6.14
C VAL A 388 -19.67 4.34 -4.71
N ILE A 389 -20.55 5.23 -4.25
CA ILE A 389 -20.51 5.75 -2.87
C ILE A 389 -21.57 5.02 -2.04
N LYS A 390 -21.10 4.05 -1.25
CA LYS A 390 -21.89 3.27 -0.28
C LYS A 390 -21.66 3.67 1.17
N ASN A 391 -20.53 4.32 1.46
CA ASN A 391 -20.13 4.65 2.82
C ASN A 391 -20.95 5.84 3.32
N GLN A 392 -21.22 5.88 4.62
CA GLN A 392 -21.73 7.08 5.26
C GLN A 392 -20.67 8.18 5.16
N ILE A 393 -21.01 9.25 4.43
CA ILE A 393 -20.17 10.42 4.20
C ILE A 393 -20.83 11.64 4.82
N SER A 394 -20.04 12.51 5.45
CA SER A 394 -20.51 13.80 5.95
C SER A 394 -20.45 14.83 4.84
N ILE A 395 -21.49 15.64 4.66
CA ILE A 395 -21.61 16.58 3.53
C ILE A 395 -21.90 17.98 4.04
N PHE A 396 -20.95 18.87 3.76
CA PHE A 396 -20.99 20.28 4.09
C PHE A 396 -20.92 21.11 2.81
N ALA A 397 -21.67 22.20 2.74
CA ALA A 397 -21.68 23.08 1.57
C ALA A 397 -21.70 24.57 1.96
N THR A 398 -21.17 25.41 1.07
CA THR A 398 -21.44 26.85 1.06
C THR A 398 -21.98 27.23 -0.31
N SER A 399 -22.95 28.15 -0.37
CA SER A 399 -23.49 28.66 -1.64
C SER A 399 -24.07 30.07 -1.47
N VAL A 400 -24.34 30.74 -2.58
CA VAL A 400 -25.04 32.05 -2.56
C VAL A 400 -26.50 31.90 -2.11
N ALA A 401 -27.15 30.79 -2.44
CA ALA A 401 -28.55 30.50 -2.14
C ALA A 401 -28.77 29.00 -1.86
N GLU A 402 -30.00 28.61 -1.50
CA GLU A 402 -30.37 27.18 -1.44
C GLU A 402 -30.20 26.52 -2.84
N ILE A 403 -29.72 25.27 -2.88
CA ILE A 403 -29.49 24.56 -4.14
C ILE A 403 -30.83 24.20 -4.78
N GLN A 404 -31.08 24.72 -5.98
CA GLN A 404 -32.34 24.58 -6.72
C GLN A 404 -32.05 24.34 -8.21
N GLN A 405 -32.89 23.54 -8.87
CA GLN A 405 -33.00 23.55 -10.32
C GLN A 405 -33.56 24.88 -10.79
N LYS A 406 -33.09 25.36 -11.95
CA LYS A 406 -33.71 26.49 -12.65
C LYS A 406 -35.12 26.10 -13.10
N MET A 407 -36.10 26.99 -12.87
CA MET A 407 -37.45 26.80 -13.38
C MET A 407 -37.43 26.77 -14.92
N PRO A 408 -38.15 25.83 -15.56
CA PRO A 408 -38.24 25.78 -17.00
C PRO A 408 -39.08 26.96 -17.53
N TYR A 409 -38.82 27.38 -18.77
CA TYR A 409 -39.61 28.44 -19.43
C TYR A 409 -41.04 28.00 -19.79
N ASN A 410 -41.35 26.69 -19.71
CA ASN A 410 -42.69 26.16 -19.91
C ASN A 410 -43.40 25.93 -18.57
N ASN A 411 -44.67 26.32 -18.47
CA ASN A 411 -45.45 26.15 -17.23
C ASN A 411 -45.83 24.69 -16.93
N ARG A 412 -45.69 23.75 -17.89
CA ARG A 412 -46.14 22.35 -17.70
C ARG A 412 -45.25 21.56 -16.73
N GLU A 413 -43.98 21.96 -16.59
CA GLU A 413 -43.01 21.31 -15.71
C GLU A 413 -42.76 22.08 -14.40
N HIS A 414 -43.41 23.23 -14.19
CA HIS A 414 -43.21 24.08 -13.01
C HIS A 414 -43.50 23.35 -11.69
N ASP A 415 -44.64 22.68 -11.58
CA ASP A 415 -45.04 22.00 -10.34
C ASP A 415 -44.10 20.85 -10.01
N ARG A 416 -43.69 20.07 -11.03
CA ARG A 416 -42.70 19.00 -10.86
C ARG A 416 -41.36 19.55 -10.36
N VAL A 417 -40.82 20.60 -10.97
CA VAL A 417 -39.55 21.21 -10.57
C VAL A 417 -39.64 21.84 -9.18
N ARG A 418 -40.81 22.39 -8.81
CA ARG A 418 -41.09 22.87 -7.45
C ARG A 418 -41.03 21.74 -6.41
N GLU A 419 -41.63 20.58 -6.69
CA GLU A 419 -41.53 19.41 -5.80
C GLU A 419 -40.11 18.83 -5.76
N GLU A 420 -39.41 18.72 -6.89
CA GLU A 420 -38.00 18.28 -6.93
C GLU A 420 -37.07 19.24 -6.14
N ASN A 421 -37.36 20.53 -6.12
CA ASN A 421 -36.67 21.52 -5.29
C ASN A 421 -37.03 21.40 -3.79
N LYS A 422 -38.28 21.09 -3.44
CA LYS A 422 -38.64 20.74 -2.04
C LYS A 422 -37.93 19.47 -1.56
N MET A 423 -37.81 18.46 -2.41
CA MET A 423 -37.06 17.23 -2.11
C MET A 423 -35.56 17.51 -1.89
N MET A 424 -34.97 18.46 -2.62
CA MET A 424 -33.61 18.90 -2.34
C MET A 424 -33.53 19.62 -0.99
N ARG A 425 -34.44 20.55 -0.73
CA ARG A 425 -34.46 21.33 0.53
C ARG A 425 -34.55 20.45 1.78
N SER A 426 -35.34 19.37 1.76
CA SER A 426 -35.45 18.45 2.90
C SER A 426 -34.20 17.62 3.20
N ARG A 427 -33.18 17.64 2.31
CA ARG A 427 -31.88 17.00 2.56
C ARG A 427 -30.90 17.89 3.31
N TRP A 428 -31.19 19.18 3.48
CA TRP A 428 -30.26 20.15 4.07
C TRP A 428 -30.77 20.77 5.38
N ARG A 429 -29.86 20.95 6.34
CA ARG A 429 -29.91 21.98 7.39
C ARG A 429 -29.32 23.26 6.80
N VAL A 430 -30.18 24.25 6.59
CA VAL A 430 -29.84 25.50 5.92
C VAL A 430 -29.61 26.58 6.98
N PHE A 431 -28.37 27.00 7.16
CA PHE A 431 -28.04 28.18 7.96
C PHE A 431 -27.88 29.39 7.05
N ARG A 432 -28.64 30.45 7.35
CA ARG A 432 -28.69 31.68 6.53
C ARG A 432 -27.75 32.71 7.12
N PHE A 433 -26.84 33.20 6.28
CA PHE A 433 -25.91 34.26 6.60
C PHE A 433 -26.37 35.51 5.86
N ASP A 434 -26.83 36.50 6.60
CA ASP A 434 -27.37 37.76 6.08
C ASP A 434 -26.54 38.99 6.48
N HIS A 435 -25.75 38.90 7.56
CA HIS A 435 -24.78 39.93 7.93
C HIS A 435 -23.60 39.97 6.94
N GLU A 436 -23.30 41.15 6.40
CA GLU A 436 -22.20 41.40 5.49
C GLU A 436 -21.10 42.22 6.19
N PHE A 437 -19.88 41.69 6.20
CA PHE A 437 -18.73 42.34 6.82
C PHE A 437 -18.08 43.31 5.82
N ALA A 438 -18.06 44.60 6.14
CA ALA A 438 -17.37 45.61 5.34
C ALA A 438 -15.86 45.30 5.26
N GLN A 439 -15.20 45.74 4.19
CA GLN A 439 -13.78 45.40 3.95
C GLN A 439 -12.86 45.88 5.09
N GLU A 440 -13.22 46.96 5.76
CA GLU A 440 -12.50 47.55 6.89
C GLU A 440 -12.55 46.66 8.15
N ASP A 441 -13.66 45.93 8.34
CA ASP A 441 -13.88 45.02 9.47
C ASP A 441 -13.31 43.59 9.25
N GLN A 442 -12.79 43.30 8.05
CA GLN A 442 -12.36 41.95 7.67
C GLN A 442 -10.99 41.56 8.24
N ILE A 443 -10.98 40.99 9.44
CA ILE A 443 -9.78 40.46 10.09
C ILE A 443 -9.37 39.11 9.46
N LYS A 444 -8.12 39.02 8.97
CA LYS A 444 -7.52 37.78 8.46
C LYS A 444 -7.06 36.87 9.59
N VAL A 445 -7.91 35.93 10.00
CA VAL A 445 -7.57 34.89 10.99
C VAL A 445 -7.25 33.55 10.33
N GLN A 446 -6.23 32.86 10.84
CA GLN A 446 -5.87 31.51 10.38
C GLN A 446 -6.93 30.48 10.84
N PRO A 447 -7.32 29.51 9.98
CA PRO A 447 -8.23 28.44 10.38
C PRO A 447 -7.60 27.60 11.50
N CYS A 448 -8.33 27.39 12.59
CA CYS A 448 -7.81 26.69 13.76
C CYS A 448 -8.58 25.38 14.02
N PRO A 449 -7.95 24.19 13.82
CA PRO A 449 -8.57 22.89 14.07
C PRO A 449 -9.09 22.75 15.51
N HIS A 450 -8.25 23.14 16.48
CA HIS A 450 -8.56 23.08 17.90
C HIS A 450 -9.79 23.92 18.27
N CYS A 451 -9.88 25.15 17.77
CA CYS A 451 -11.02 26.02 18.07
C CYS A 451 -12.31 25.57 17.39
N PHE A 452 -12.23 25.06 16.16
CA PHE A 452 -13.38 24.44 15.49
C PHE A 452 -13.87 23.22 16.25
N ALA A 453 -12.97 22.29 16.58
CA ALA A 453 -13.32 21.11 17.36
C ALA A 453 -13.89 21.46 18.74
N ARG A 454 -13.40 22.55 19.37
CA ARG A 454 -13.98 23.07 20.62
C ARG A 454 -15.39 23.66 20.45
N LEU A 455 -15.69 24.32 19.32
CA LEU A 455 -17.05 24.81 18.99
C LEU A 455 -18.03 23.64 18.82
N ILE A 456 -17.63 22.63 18.04
CA ILE A 456 -18.52 21.51 17.70
C ILE A 456 -18.70 20.56 18.90
N LEU A 457 -17.62 20.20 19.61
CA LEU A 457 -17.66 19.34 20.80
C LEU A 457 -18.00 20.13 22.09
N GLN A 458 -18.88 21.12 21.98
CA GLN A 458 -19.50 21.88 23.09
C GLN A 458 -21.04 21.71 23.13
N SER A 459 -21.63 21.03 22.13
CA SER A 459 -23.04 20.62 22.07
C SER A 459 -23.37 19.57 23.12
#